data_AF-A0A2E7CJR4-F1
#
_entry.id   AF-A0A2E7CJR4-F1
#
_cell.length_a   1.000
_cell.length_b   1.000
_cell.length_c   1.000
_cell.angle_alpha   90.00
_cell.angle_beta   90.00
_cell.angle_gamma   90.00
#
_symmetry.space_group_name_H-M   'P 1'
#
loop_
_entity.id
_entity.type
_entity.pdbx_description
1 polymer ?
#
loop_
_entity_poly.entity_id
_entity_poly.type
_entity_poly.pdbx_seq_one_letter_code
_entity_poly.pdbx_strand_id
1 'polypeptide(L)'
;MFLFLFWSCSDVPIHQIPYTTARVGEYQPKSSTDLELQIFSEKRQCEQLIQKSGSPPEDFELCMPWIDRKSGEVRLAFSFQLEGENYPLPLSPEHLDVLHAGSLVGVSNREVVGEVSGQQGVFEEKVEIVPHVPVQVDQLFVLMIDSSGSMNEVDAKDTRTRMEKVKKALLMKSVQNAFFPESATNRVAIFSFTEGNPVPLGGKMKLLSNKKEYSDLIKKNLRSSKGFTHLYRAVEYAAVDFLNQDSIRDWLIRQDAVPTVVVLTDGFNNIRSTDSCADNTKPLQNLLEELYQTRYGDSVDIRFRPTIYTVGLGRPFNKKFKLPDAARTRVKSSRLCSSQFRDRRIDGDLEKKGIDNASLTWIADLGGGASFLRRDSRGLGEAFREAASLRYRWFEVRYRINPFFLRRDFETTLGLKTFAEASSSLRIYPNGWLDGPQGKIAEDGWSEPQSYMFVMSVIMPILGTFMFLSICGAFFYNVSRILMGRLRPPNG
;
A
#
# COMPACT_ATOMS: atom_id res chain seq x y z
N MET A 1 27.01 -39.37 -39.21
CA MET A 1 25.68 -39.03 -38.67
C MET A 1 25.91 -38.34 -37.33
N PHE A 2 26.09 -37.02 -37.33
CA PHE A 2 26.26 -36.17 -36.14
C PHE A 2 25.06 -35.23 -36.11
N LEU A 3 24.09 -35.50 -35.23
CA LEU A 3 22.98 -34.60 -34.95
C LEU A 3 23.51 -33.45 -34.10
N PHE A 4 23.81 -32.31 -34.73
CA PHE A 4 23.91 -31.03 -34.03
C PHE A 4 22.50 -30.56 -33.70
N LEU A 5 22.09 -30.82 -32.45
CA LEU A 5 20.93 -30.17 -31.83
C LEU A 5 21.28 -28.68 -31.70
N PHE A 6 20.77 -27.87 -32.63
CA PHE A 6 20.65 -26.42 -32.44
C PHE A 6 19.60 -26.19 -31.36
N TRP A 7 20.01 -26.23 -30.09
CA TRP A 7 19.33 -25.50 -29.05
C TRP A 7 19.47 -24.01 -29.39
N SER A 8 18.46 -23.47 -30.07
CA SER A 8 18.21 -22.05 -30.08
C SER A 8 17.95 -21.66 -28.62
N CYS A 9 18.96 -21.11 -27.95
CA CYS A 9 18.72 -20.22 -26.83
C CYS A 9 17.78 -19.14 -27.36
N SER A 10 16.51 -19.18 -26.97
CA SER A 10 15.64 -18.02 -27.12
C SER A 10 16.23 -16.95 -26.21
N ASP A 11 17.00 -16.03 -26.78
CA ASP A 11 17.56 -14.90 -26.05
C ASP A 11 16.37 -14.13 -25.44
N VAL A 12 16.27 -14.17 -24.10
CA VAL A 12 15.29 -13.36 -23.38
C VAL A 12 15.61 -11.90 -23.73
N PRO A 13 14.65 -11.10 -24.23
CA PRO A 13 14.90 -9.71 -24.54
C PRO A 13 15.32 -8.98 -23.26
N ILE A 14 16.43 -8.24 -23.37
CA ILE A 14 17.04 -7.50 -22.26
C ILE A 14 17.20 -6.05 -22.71
N HIS A 15 16.72 -5.13 -21.88
CA HIS A 15 16.69 -3.70 -22.16
C HIS A 15 17.70 -2.95 -21.30
N GLN A 16 18.35 -1.95 -21.89
CA GLN A 16 19.26 -1.06 -21.16
C GLN A 16 18.47 -0.07 -20.32
N ILE A 17 18.88 0.11 -19.07
CA ILE A 17 18.28 1.10 -18.19
C ILE A 17 19.02 2.43 -18.35
N PRO A 18 18.33 3.53 -18.72
CA PRO A 18 18.97 4.83 -18.92
C PRO A 18 19.81 5.25 -17.71
N TYR A 19 20.98 5.85 -17.98
CA TYR A 19 21.87 6.41 -16.95
C TYR A 19 22.41 5.42 -15.91
N THR A 20 22.27 4.11 -16.13
CA THR A 20 22.86 3.08 -15.27
C THR A 20 23.78 2.16 -16.06
N THR A 21 24.45 1.22 -15.40
CA THR A 21 25.14 0.09 -16.05
C THR A 21 24.30 -1.19 -16.03
N ALA A 22 23.08 -1.11 -15.47
CA ALA A 22 22.19 -2.25 -15.33
C ALA A 22 21.29 -2.42 -16.55
N ARG A 23 20.87 -3.66 -16.74
CA ARG A 23 19.87 -4.03 -17.73
C ARG A 23 18.69 -4.69 -17.03
N VAL A 24 17.54 -4.72 -17.70
CA VAL A 24 16.31 -5.30 -17.17
C VAL A 24 15.71 -6.25 -18.20
N GLY A 25 15.17 -7.38 -17.75
CA GLY A 25 14.38 -8.26 -18.60
C GLY A 25 12.94 -7.79 -18.73
N GLU A 26 12.12 -8.56 -19.44
CA GLU A 26 10.66 -8.39 -19.41
C GLU A 26 10.09 -8.75 -18.03
N TYR A 27 8.97 -8.11 -17.67
CA TYR A 27 8.21 -8.48 -16.48
C TYR A 27 7.54 -9.85 -16.69
N GLN A 28 7.43 -10.62 -15.62
CA GLN A 28 6.84 -11.95 -15.63
C GLN A 28 5.63 -11.95 -14.67
N PRO A 29 4.41 -11.75 -15.19
CA PRO A 29 3.22 -11.81 -14.36
C PRO A 29 3.03 -13.23 -13.84
N LYS A 30 2.67 -13.37 -12.56
CA LYS A 30 2.32 -14.67 -11.99
C LYS A 30 1.01 -15.15 -12.61
N SER A 31 0.95 -16.41 -13.03
CA SER A 31 -0.29 -16.99 -13.54
C SER A 31 -1.39 -17.00 -12.48
N SER A 32 -2.65 -17.02 -12.92
CA SER A 32 -3.85 -17.17 -12.09
C SER A 32 -4.02 -16.11 -10.99
N THR A 33 -3.74 -14.86 -11.31
CA THR A 33 -4.03 -13.70 -10.44
C THR A 33 -5.30 -12.99 -10.90
N ASP A 34 -5.96 -12.31 -9.98
CA ASP A 34 -7.16 -11.49 -10.23
C ASP A 34 -6.84 -10.28 -11.13
N LEU A 35 -5.70 -9.63 -10.87
CA LEU A 35 -5.20 -8.50 -11.65
C LEU A 35 -3.83 -8.85 -12.24
N GLU A 36 -3.54 -8.28 -13.40
CA GLU A 36 -2.17 -8.28 -13.93
C GLU A 36 -1.40 -7.10 -13.31
N LEU A 37 -0.27 -7.39 -12.66
CA LEU A 37 0.67 -6.37 -12.20
C LEU A 37 1.72 -6.15 -13.30
N GLN A 38 1.59 -5.04 -14.02
CA GLN A 38 2.53 -4.69 -15.08
C GLN A 38 3.66 -3.84 -14.50
N ILE A 39 4.90 -4.33 -14.61
CA ILE A 39 6.10 -3.55 -14.25
C ILE A 39 6.70 -2.95 -15.53
N PHE A 40 6.85 -1.64 -15.54
CA PHE A 40 7.37 -0.92 -16.70
C PHE A 40 8.89 -1.03 -16.75
N SER A 41 9.39 -1.62 -17.83
CA SER A 41 10.82 -1.90 -18.03
C SER A 41 11.40 -1.22 -19.26
N GLU A 42 10.54 -0.79 -20.20
CA GLU A 42 10.94 -0.22 -21.47
C GLU A 42 10.45 1.22 -21.69
N LYS A 43 11.23 1.99 -22.44
CA LYS A 43 10.88 3.35 -22.90
C LYS A 43 9.51 3.41 -23.56
N ARG A 44 9.21 2.48 -24.46
CA ARG A 44 7.92 2.44 -25.16
C ARG A 44 6.75 2.21 -24.20
N GLN A 45 6.92 1.33 -23.22
CA GLN A 45 5.89 1.06 -22.22
C GLN A 45 5.64 2.31 -21.37
N CYS A 46 6.69 3.01 -20.96
CA CYS A 46 6.57 4.27 -20.24
C CYS A 46 5.94 5.38 -21.09
N GLU A 47 6.33 5.56 -22.36
CA GLU A 47 5.67 6.52 -23.27
C GLU A 47 4.17 6.25 -23.38
N GLN A 48 3.79 4.98 -23.55
CA GLN A 48 2.39 4.56 -23.62
C GLN A 48 1.66 4.80 -22.30
N LEU A 49 2.29 4.53 -21.16
CA LEU A 49 1.73 4.82 -19.85
C LEU A 49 1.46 6.30 -19.70
N ILE A 50 2.46 7.17 -19.93
CA ILE A 50 2.34 8.62 -19.77
C ILE A 50 1.22 9.17 -20.66
N GLN A 51 1.16 8.72 -21.91
CA GLN A 51 0.12 9.13 -22.86
C GLN A 51 -1.28 8.65 -22.44
N LYS A 52 -1.44 7.39 -22.03
CA LYS A 52 -2.74 6.81 -21.65
C LYS A 52 -3.22 7.30 -20.29
N SER A 53 -2.30 7.47 -19.33
CA SER A 53 -2.61 7.89 -17.98
C SER A 53 -2.90 9.38 -17.90
N GLY A 54 -2.47 10.18 -18.86
CA GLY A 54 -2.53 11.65 -18.75
C GLY A 54 -1.54 12.20 -17.73
N SER A 55 -0.48 11.44 -17.43
CA SER A 55 0.65 11.94 -16.65
C SER A 55 1.32 13.10 -17.38
N PRO A 56 1.87 14.08 -16.64
CA PRO A 56 2.76 15.08 -17.21
C PRO A 56 3.97 14.44 -17.90
N PRO A 57 4.52 15.02 -18.98
CA PRO A 57 5.70 14.49 -19.66
C PRO A 57 6.93 14.31 -18.77
N GLU A 58 7.09 15.14 -17.74
CA GLU A 58 8.17 15.05 -16.75
C GLU A 58 8.16 13.76 -15.92
N ASP A 59 7.01 13.09 -15.79
CA ASP A 59 6.90 11.80 -15.09
C ASP A 59 7.57 10.65 -15.86
N PHE A 60 7.94 10.86 -17.13
CA PHE A 60 8.57 9.82 -17.96
C PHE A 60 9.82 9.22 -17.29
N GLU A 61 10.67 10.06 -16.70
CA GLU A 61 11.88 9.61 -16.01
C GLU A 61 11.58 8.84 -14.71
N LEU A 62 10.43 9.11 -14.07
CA LEU A 62 9.97 8.38 -12.89
C LEU A 62 9.41 7.01 -13.24
N CYS A 63 8.85 6.88 -14.45
CA CYS A 63 8.39 5.59 -14.97
C CYS A 63 9.57 4.65 -15.27
N MET A 64 10.68 5.17 -15.79
CA MET A 64 11.83 4.35 -16.18
C MET A 64 12.47 3.69 -14.94
N PRO A 65 12.82 2.38 -15.03
CA PRO A 65 13.60 1.72 -13.99
C PRO A 65 14.86 2.49 -13.65
N TRP A 66 15.30 2.39 -12.41
CA TRP A 66 16.57 2.96 -12.01
C TRP A 66 17.20 2.17 -10.85
N ILE A 67 18.50 1.95 -10.92
CA ILE A 67 19.27 1.23 -9.90
C ILE A 67 20.52 2.02 -9.55
N ASP A 68 20.65 2.39 -8.27
CA ASP A 68 21.86 2.95 -7.69
C ASP A 68 22.52 1.90 -6.80
N ARG A 69 23.53 1.23 -7.36
CA ARG A 69 24.26 0.17 -6.67
C ARG A 69 24.99 0.67 -5.43
N LYS A 70 25.37 1.95 -5.35
CA LYS A 70 26.14 2.48 -4.22
C LYS A 70 25.24 2.79 -3.03
N SER A 71 24.08 3.41 -3.27
CA SER A 71 23.09 3.67 -2.22
C SER A 71 22.27 2.42 -1.88
N GLY A 72 22.27 1.40 -2.74
CA GLY A 72 21.47 0.20 -2.53
C GLY A 72 20.02 0.38 -2.98
N GLU A 73 19.76 1.35 -3.86
CA GLU A 73 18.39 1.76 -4.23
C GLU A 73 17.96 1.15 -5.56
N VAL A 74 16.71 0.73 -5.59
CA VAL A 74 16.02 0.24 -6.79
C VAL A 74 14.69 0.98 -6.88
N ARG A 75 14.41 1.53 -8.05
CA ARG A 75 13.17 2.18 -8.42
C ARG A 75 12.54 1.48 -9.61
N LEU A 76 11.27 1.15 -9.49
CA LEU A 76 10.46 0.55 -10.57
C LEU A 76 9.10 1.25 -10.61
N ALA A 77 8.56 1.46 -11.80
CA ALA A 77 7.17 1.86 -11.96
C ALA A 77 6.29 0.65 -12.31
N PHE A 78 5.05 0.68 -11.84
CA PHE A 78 4.09 -0.38 -12.10
C PHE A 78 2.66 0.14 -12.13
N SER A 79 1.78 -0.66 -12.73
CA SER A 79 0.32 -0.44 -12.71
C SER A 79 -0.42 -1.76 -12.60
N PHE A 80 -1.71 -1.69 -12.30
CA PHE A 80 -2.59 -2.85 -12.29
C PHE A 80 -3.47 -2.81 -13.53
N GLN A 81 -3.68 -3.98 -14.13
CA GLN A 81 -4.61 -4.14 -15.23
C GLN A 81 -5.69 -5.16 -14.90
N LEU A 82 -6.91 -4.85 -15.32
CA LEU A 82 -8.05 -5.75 -15.35
C LEU A 82 -8.49 -5.86 -16.81
N GLU A 83 -8.48 -7.07 -17.36
CA GLU A 83 -8.88 -7.31 -18.77
C GLU A 83 -8.11 -6.45 -19.80
N GLY A 84 -6.85 -6.11 -19.50
CA GLY A 84 -6.00 -5.27 -20.35
C GLY A 84 -6.19 -3.76 -20.21
N GLU A 85 -7.10 -3.32 -19.34
CA GLU A 85 -7.32 -1.91 -19.02
C GLU A 85 -6.73 -1.54 -17.66
N ASN A 86 -6.33 -0.28 -17.50
CA ASN A 86 -5.76 0.21 -16.24
C ASN A 86 -6.81 0.18 -15.12
N TYR A 87 -6.48 -0.48 -14.01
CA TYR A 87 -7.35 -0.59 -12.84
C TYR A 87 -6.80 0.24 -11.68
N PRO A 88 -7.36 1.43 -11.39
CA PRO A 88 -6.79 2.31 -10.38
C PRO A 88 -7.09 1.80 -8.97
N LEU A 89 -6.07 1.87 -8.08
CA LEU A 89 -6.16 1.42 -6.70
C LEU A 89 -5.77 2.53 -5.70
N PRO A 90 -6.28 2.50 -4.45
CA PRO A 90 -5.80 3.34 -3.36
C PRO A 90 -4.65 2.66 -2.61
N LEU A 91 -3.52 2.44 -3.29
CA LEU A 91 -2.40 1.68 -2.74
C LEU A 91 -1.61 2.49 -1.70
N SER A 92 -1.16 1.82 -0.64
CA SER A 92 -0.23 2.31 0.37
C SER A 92 0.85 1.24 0.62
N PRO A 93 1.96 1.56 1.30
CA PRO A 93 3.08 0.63 1.48
C PRO A 93 2.72 -0.71 2.14
N GLU A 94 1.70 -0.75 2.99
CA GLU A 94 1.21 -1.98 3.63
C GLU A 94 0.45 -2.92 2.68
N HIS A 95 -0.01 -2.42 1.54
CA HIS A 95 -0.78 -3.20 0.54
C HIS A 95 0.11 -3.95 -0.44
N LEU A 96 1.43 -3.69 -0.46
CA LEU A 96 2.37 -4.28 -1.42
C LEU A 96 3.53 -4.98 -0.71
N ASP A 97 3.81 -6.20 -1.10
CA ASP A 97 5.08 -6.88 -0.84
C ASP A 97 6.10 -6.55 -1.92
N VAL A 98 7.34 -6.31 -1.47
CA VAL A 98 8.50 -6.13 -2.33
C VAL A 98 9.54 -7.17 -1.93
N LEU A 99 9.76 -8.16 -2.77
CA LEU A 99 10.75 -9.21 -2.54
C LEU A 99 11.99 -8.95 -3.41
N HIS A 100 13.16 -9.00 -2.79
CA HIS A 100 14.46 -8.99 -3.46
C HIS A 100 15.08 -10.37 -3.38
N ALA A 101 15.30 -11.03 -4.52
CA ALA A 101 15.80 -12.39 -4.60
C ALA A 101 15.02 -13.37 -3.68
N GLY A 102 13.69 -13.24 -3.67
CA GLY A 102 12.79 -14.05 -2.84
C GLY A 102 12.72 -13.66 -1.35
N SER A 103 13.47 -12.65 -0.89
CA SER A 103 13.44 -12.17 0.49
C SER A 103 12.62 -10.89 0.60
N LEU A 104 11.69 -10.83 1.56
CA LEU A 104 10.83 -9.66 1.74
C LEU A 104 11.61 -8.46 2.30
N VAL A 105 11.61 -7.35 1.59
CA VAL A 105 12.37 -6.13 1.94
C VAL A 105 11.63 -5.34 3.02
N GLY A 106 12.36 -4.82 4.02
CA GLY A 106 11.81 -3.92 5.03
C GLY A 106 11.09 -4.59 6.20
N VAL A 107 11.14 -5.93 6.29
CA VAL A 107 10.65 -6.71 7.44
C VAL A 107 11.64 -6.68 8.59
N SER A 108 12.93 -6.69 8.25
CA SER A 108 14.08 -6.67 9.16
C SER A 108 14.06 -5.49 10.15
N ASN A 109 13.43 -4.37 9.78
CA ASN A 109 13.34 -3.16 10.61
C ASN A 109 12.05 -3.02 11.44
N ARG A 110 11.06 -3.92 11.29
CA ARG A 110 9.77 -3.76 12.00
C ARG A 110 9.56 -4.70 13.20
N GLU A 111 10.23 -5.85 13.25
CA GLU A 111 10.08 -6.81 14.36
C GLU A 111 11.26 -6.84 15.35
N VAL A 112 12.42 -6.25 15.02
CA VAL A 112 13.64 -6.29 15.86
C VAL A 112 14.15 -4.90 16.25
N VAL A 113 13.27 -3.91 16.42
CA VAL A 113 13.59 -2.74 17.28
C VAL A 113 13.03 -2.99 18.68
N GLY A 114 13.42 -4.14 19.23
CA GLY A 114 13.58 -4.31 20.66
C GLY A 114 15.05 -4.06 20.95
N GLU A 115 15.36 -2.89 21.48
CA GLU A 115 16.51 -2.59 22.36
C GLU A 115 17.75 -3.50 22.26
N VAL A 116 18.36 -3.62 21.08
CA VAL A 116 19.79 -3.97 21.00
C VAL A 116 20.54 -2.74 20.49
N SER A 117 20.65 -1.78 21.39
CA SER A 117 21.63 -0.70 21.33
C SER A 117 23.03 -1.31 21.16
N GLY A 118 23.66 -1.13 20.00
CA GLY A 118 25.13 -1.28 19.89
C GLY A 118 25.73 -1.89 18.63
N GLN A 119 24.97 -2.50 17.71
CA GLN A 119 25.58 -2.97 16.45
C GLN A 119 25.64 -1.83 15.41
N GLN A 120 26.78 -1.11 15.40
CA GLN A 120 27.20 -0.31 14.26
C GLN A 120 27.32 -1.23 13.02
N GLY A 121 26.44 -1.06 12.04
CA GLY A 121 26.56 -1.75 10.75
C GLY A 121 25.28 -2.36 10.15
N VAL A 122 24.12 -2.24 10.81
CA VAL A 122 22.85 -2.69 10.20
C VAL A 122 22.43 -1.69 9.12
N PHE A 123 22.45 -2.12 7.86
CA PHE A 123 21.97 -1.35 6.73
C PHE A 123 20.45 -1.22 6.81
N GLU A 124 19.91 0.00 6.72
CA GLU A 124 18.48 0.24 6.83
C GLU A 124 17.74 -0.15 5.54
N GLU A 125 17.00 -1.25 5.57
CA GLU A 125 16.05 -1.59 4.51
C GLU A 125 14.79 -0.71 4.61
N LYS A 126 14.43 -0.07 3.50
CA LYS A 126 13.26 0.83 3.38
C LYS A 126 12.49 0.51 2.11
N VAL A 127 11.16 0.59 2.17
CA VAL A 127 10.26 0.53 1.02
C VAL A 127 9.37 1.76 1.05
N GLU A 128 9.20 2.41 -0.09
CA GLU A 128 8.31 3.54 -0.29
C GLU A 128 7.53 3.37 -1.59
N ILE A 129 6.27 3.77 -1.57
CA ILE A 129 5.41 3.74 -2.76
C ILE A 129 4.89 5.14 -3.01
N VAL A 130 5.17 5.67 -4.19
CA VAL A 130 4.75 7.00 -4.64
C VAL A 130 3.61 6.82 -5.64
N PRO A 131 2.41 7.32 -5.33
CA PRO A 131 1.27 7.18 -6.23
C PRO A 131 1.23 8.31 -7.27
N HIS A 132 0.88 7.98 -8.52
CA HIS A 132 0.86 8.93 -9.64
C HIS A 132 -0.49 8.98 -10.35
N VAL A 133 -0.84 10.19 -10.82
CA VAL A 133 -2.12 10.51 -11.49
C VAL A 133 -3.33 10.10 -10.66
N PRO A 134 -3.79 10.97 -9.75
CA PRO A 134 -5.00 10.70 -8.99
C PRO A 134 -6.22 10.63 -9.92
N VAL A 135 -7.05 9.64 -9.70
CA VAL A 135 -8.33 9.41 -10.36
C VAL A 135 -9.39 9.30 -9.30
N GLN A 136 -10.49 9.99 -9.52
CA GLN A 136 -11.71 9.75 -8.78
C GLN A 136 -12.51 8.69 -9.52
N VAL A 137 -12.79 7.60 -8.83
CA VAL A 137 -13.72 6.57 -9.30
C VAL A 137 -15.03 6.75 -8.56
N ASP A 138 -16.14 6.40 -9.21
CA ASP A 138 -17.44 6.40 -8.56
C ASP A 138 -17.48 5.32 -7.47
N GLN A 139 -17.99 5.67 -6.30
CA GLN A 139 -18.04 4.77 -5.15
C GLN A 139 -19.40 4.77 -4.48
N LEU A 140 -19.78 3.60 -3.97
CA LEU A 140 -20.85 3.47 -2.98
C LEU A 140 -20.23 3.32 -1.59
N PHE A 141 -20.32 4.36 -0.78
CA PHE A 141 -19.94 4.28 0.62
C PHE A 141 -21.09 3.72 1.46
N VAL A 142 -20.85 2.61 2.15
CA VAL A 142 -21.79 2.01 3.10
C VAL A 142 -21.24 2.25 4.52
N LEU A 143 -21.81 3.23 5.21
CA LEU A 143 -21.40 3.59 6.56
C LEU A 143 -22.24 2.79 7.57
N MET A 144 -21.59 1.87 8.28
CA MET A 144 -22.20 1.12 9.38
C MET A 144 -21.76 1.75 10.68
N ILE A 145 -22.67 2.46 11.35
CA ILE A 145 -22.36 3.21 12.57
C ILE A 145 -22.97 2.49 13.76
N ASP A 146 -22.12 2.07 14.69
CA ASP A 146 -22.56 1.56 15.97
C ASP A 146 -23.35 2.65 16.69
N SER A 147 -24.53 2.28 17.16
CA SER A 147 -25.42 3.14 17.92
C SER A 147 -25.75 2.52 19.28
N SER A 148 -24.95 1.57 19.76
CA SER A 148 -25.16 0.88 21.03
C SER A 148 -25.08 1.83 22.23
N GLY A 149 -25.35 1.28 23.42
CA GLY A 149 -25.30 2.06 24.66
C GLY A 149 -23.93 2.65 24.97
N SER A 150 -22.84 1.96 24.60
CA SER A 150 -21.46 2.41 24.83
C SER A 150 -21.14 3.70 24.08
N MET A 151 -21.81 3.96 22.96
CA MET A 151 -21.62 5.18 22.17
C MET A 151 -22.09 6.46 22.89
N ASN A 152 -22.84 6.33 23.99
CA ASN A 152 -23.18 7.43 24.90
C ASN A 152 -22.10 7.75 25.93
N GLU A 153 -21.08 6.90 26.08
CA GLU A 153 -20.04 7.14 27.05
C GLU A 153 -19.18 8.34 26.70
N VAL A 154 -18.68 8.99 27.74
CA VAL A 154 -17.69 10.06 27.64
C VAL A 154 -16.34 9.47 28.06
N ASP A 155 -15.37 9.53 27.15
CA ASP A 155 -14.02 9.07 27.45
C ASP A 155 -13.37 9.90 28.57
N ALA A 156 -12.47 9.27 29.33
CA ALA A 156 -11.68 9.97 30.32
C ALA A 156 -10.92 11.16 29.68
N LYS A 157 -11.10 12.36 30.24
CA LYS A 157 -10.55 13.65 29.76
C LYS A 157 -11.24 14.27 28.54
N ASP A 158 -12.41 13.76 28.12
CA ASP A 158 -13.26 14.41 27.13
C ASP A 158 -14.55 14.94 27.78
N THR A 159 -15.24 15.85 27.10
CA THR A 159 -16.57 16.34 27.48
C THR A 159 -17.66 15.84 26.54
N ARG A 160 -17.27 15.28 25.37
CA ARG A 160 -18.19 14.78 24.36
C ARG A 160 -18.39 13.28 24.45
N THR A 161 -19.59 12.83 24.15
CA THR A 161 -19.86 11.40 23.98
C THR A 161 -19.12 10.85 22.76
N ARG A 162 -18.86 9.55 22.72
CA ARG A 162 -18.27 8.87 21.55
C ARG A 162 -19.10 9.16 20.28
N MET A 163 -20.43 9.08 20.35
CA MET A 163 -21.33 9.42 19.24
C MET A 163 -21.20 10.88 18.78
N GLU A 164 -21.03 11.83 19.69
CA GLU A 164 -20.80 13.24 19.33
C GLU A 164 -19.49 13.44 18.58
N LYS A 165 -18.43 12.68 18.92
CA LYS A 165 -17.15 12.71 18.20
C LYS A 165 -17.31 12.16 16.78
N VAL A 166 -18.05 11.06 16.62
CA VAL A 166 -18.40 10.49 15.31
C VAL A 166 -19.17 11.49 14.48
N LYS A 167 -20.24 12.07 15.03
CA LYS A 167 -21.05 13.10 14.38
C LYS A 167 -20.19 14.28 13.93
N LYS A 168 -19.30 14.75 14.81
CA LYS A 168 -18.38 15.83 14.48
C LYS A 168 -17.43 15.46 13.35
N ALA A 169 -16.86 14.26 13.36
CA ALA A 169 -15.96 13.75 12.32
C ALA A 169 -16.65 13.66 10.96
N LEU A 170 -17.83 13.04 10.91
CA LEU A 170 -18.65 12.91 9.70
C LEU A 170 -19.08 14.26 9.12
N LEU A 171 -19.25 15.28 9.97
CA LEU A 171 -19.58 16.65 9.57
C LEU A 171 -18.37 17.54 9.22
N MET A 172 -17.14 17.01 9.29
CA MET A 172 -15.96 17.76 8.85
C MET A 172 -16.04 18.03 7.35
N LYS A 173 -15.77 19.28 6.94
CA LYS A 173 -15.75 19.67 5.52
C LYS A 173 -14.84 18.77 4.68
N SER A 174 -13.70 18.37 5.23
CA SER A 174 -12.76 17.48 4.55
C SER A 174 -13.32 16.07 4.31
N VAL A 175 -14.13 15.54 5.23
CA VAL A 175 -14.79 14.22 5.07
C VAL A 175 -15.92 14.32 4.06
N GLN A 176 -16.75 15.37 4.14
CA GLN A 176 -17.82 15.61 3.17
C GLN A 176 -17.29 15.82 1.75
N ASN A 177 -16.15 16.49 1.61
CA ASN A 177 -15.49 16.66 0.32
C ASN A 177 -14.90 15.36 -0.22
N ALA A 178 -14.44 14.46 0.66
CA ALA A 178 -13.93 13.16 0.24
C ALA A 178 -15.06 12.21 -0.20
N PHE A 179 -16.20 12.19 0.53
CA PHE A 179 -17.36 11.40 0.10
C PHE A 179 -18.08 11.97 -1.11
N PHE A 180 -18.13 13.31 -1.26
CA PHE A 180 -18.82 13.99 -2.35
C PHE A 180 -17.86 14.96 -3.08
N PRO A 181 -16.88 14.45 -3.82
CA PRO A 181 -16.03 15.30 -4.63
C PRO A 181 -16.81 15.77 -5.87
N GLU A 182 -16.36 16.86 -6.49
CA GLU A 182 -17.10 17.48 -7.62
C GLU A 182 -17.00 16.67 -8.92
N SER A 183 -15.98 15.80 -9.04
CA SER A 183 -15.68 15.04 -10.25
C SER A 183 -16.11 13.56 -10.19
N ALA A 184 -16.87 13.14 -9.17
CA ALA A 184 -17.42 11.78 -9.07
C ALA A 184 -18.89 11.80 -8.62
N THR A 185 -19.63 10.75 -8.96
CA THR A 185 -21.06 10.58 -8.67
C THR A 185 -21.33 9.74 -7.42
N ASN A 186 -20.38 9.75 -6.49
CA ASN A 186 -20.39 8.99 -5.24
C ASN A 186 -21.74 9.03 -4.50
N ARG A 187 -22.11 7.88 -3.94
CA ARG A 187 -23.29 7.74 -3.08
C ARG A 187 -22.90 7.29 -1.70
N VAL A 188 -23.66 7.75 -0.71
CA VAL A 188 -23.49 7.32 0.68
C VAL A 188 -24.80 6.71 1.20
N ALA A 189 -24.73 5.46 1.62
CA ALA A 189 -25.77 4.79 2.41
C ALA A 189 -25.30 4.75 3.87
N ILE A 190 -26.18 5.13 4.80
CA ILE A 190 -25.84 5.19 6.23
C ILE A 190 -26.80 4.32 6.99
N PHE A 191 -26.25 3.41 7.79
CA PHE A 191 -26.97 2.51 8.66
C PHE A 191 -26.51 2.71 10.10
N SER A 192 -27.45 2.58 11.02
CA SER A 192 -27.18 2.42 12.43
C SER A 192 -27.40 0.97 12.82
N PHE A 193 -26.51 0.41 13.64
CA PHE A 193 -26.70 -0.93 14.20
C PHE A 193 -26.62 -0.90 15.73
N THR A 194 -27.42 -1.77 16.36
CA THR A 194 -27.35 -2.11 17.78
C THR A 194 -27.62 -3.61 17.89
N GLU A 195 -28.87 -3.99 18.10
CA GLU A 195 -29.38 -5.36 18.15
C GLU A 195 -30.13 -5.70 16.86
N GLY A 196 -29.92 -6.91 16.36
CA GLY A 196 -30.57 -7.41 15.14
C GLY A 196 -29.93 -6.89 13.85
N ASN A 197 -30.77 -6.67 12.83
CA ASN A 197 -30.31 -6.21 11.52
C ASN A 197 -30.08 -4.69 11.51
N PRO A 198 -29.04 -4.20 10.81
CA PRO A 198 -28.82 -2.78 10.67
C PRO A 198 -30.02 -2.05 10.05
N VAL A 199 -30.29 -0.84 10.54
CA VAL A 199 -31.43 -0.03 10.12
C VAL A 199 -30.92 1.21 9.37
N PRO A 200 -31.49 1.58 8.21
CA PRO A 200 -31.14 2.83 7.54
C PRO A 200 -31.31 4.03 8.46
N LEU A 201 -30.33 4.93 8.48
CA LEU A 201 -30.41 6.14 9.28
C LEU A 201 -31.61 7.00 8.82
N GLY A 202 -32.52 7.29 9.74
CA GLY A 202 -33.80 7.98 9.42
C GLY A 202 -34.93 7.05 8.97
N GLY A 203 -34.75 5.73 9.03
CA GLY A 203 -35.80 4.71 8.88
C GLY A 203 -36.16 4.35 7.43
N LYS A 204 -35.55 4.97 6.43
CA LYS A 204 -35.74 4.65 5.01
C LYS A 204 -34.39 4.57 4.32
N MET A 205 -34.18 3.54 3.50
CA MET A 205 -32.97 3.40 2.69
C MET A 205 -32.88 4.57 1.70
N LYS A 206 -31.74 5.26 1.70
CA LYS A 206 -31.44 6.38 0.80
C LYS A 206 -29.99 6.33 0.37
N LEU A 207 -29.76 6.48 -0.93
CA LEU A 207 -28.43 6.70 -1.52
C LEU A 207 -28.21 8.21 -1.69
N LEU A 208 -27.58 8.82 -0.69
CA LEU A 208 -27.34 10.26 -0.64
C LEU A 208 -26.34 10.65 -1.72
N SER A 209 -26.62 11.70 -2.51
CA SER A 209 -25.69 12.23 -3.55
C SER A 209 -24.99 13.52 -3.18
N ASN A 210 -25.42 14.19 -2.12
CA ASN A 210 -24.94 15.54 -1.86
C ASN A 210 -24.69 15.82 -0.38
N LYS A 211 -23.78 16.76 -0.15
CA LYS A 211 -23.28 17.17 1.17
C LYS A 211 -24.40 17.69 2.08
N LYS A 212 -25.43 18.34 1.51
CA LYS A 212 -26.53 18.95 2.27
C LYS A 212 -27.42 17.87 2.88
N GLU A 213 -27.97 16.98 2.06
CA GLU A 213 -28.80 15.87 2.52
C GLU A 213 -28.05 14.96 3.51
N TYR A 214 -26.79 14.67 3.21
CA TYR A 214 -25.92 13.93 4.11
C TYR A 214 -25.76 14.62 5.47
N SER A 215 -25.44 15.92 5.47
CA SER A 215 -25.29 16.69 6.71
C SER A 215 -26.58 16.75 7.52
N ASP A 216 -27.71 16.96 6.85
CA ASP A 216 -29.02 17.08 7.48
C ASP A 216 -29.43 15.74 8.11
N LEU A 217 -29.19 14.62 7.42
CA LEU A 217 -29.47 13.29 7.94
C LEU A 217 -28.62 12.99 9.18
N ILE A 218 -27.30 13.24 9.12
CA ILE A 218 -26.40 13.06 10.27
C ILE A 218 -26.82 13.96 11.44
N LYS A 219 -27.13 15.24 11.20
CA LYS A 219 -27.53 16.18 12.25
C LYS A 219 -28.82 15.77 12.95
N LYS A 220 -29.82 15.34 12.19
CA LYS A 220 -31.17 15.06 12.70
C LYS A 220 -31.28 13.68 13.34
N ASN A 221 -30.69 12.67 12.71
CA ASN A 221 -30.98 11.27 12.98
C ASN A 221 -29.84 10.51 13.65
N LEU A 222 -28.57 10.93 13.51
CA LEU A 222 -27.47 10.21 14.15
C LEU A 222 -27.49 10.41 15.67
N ARG A 223 -27.85 9.35 16.37
CA ARG A 223 -27.97 9.27 17.83
C ARG A 223 -27.60 7.85 18.27
N SER A 224 -27.09 7.75 19.48
CA SER A 224 -26.99 6.50 20.22
C SER A 224 -28.39 6.00 20.62
N SER A 225 -28.48 4.70 20.79
CA SER A 225 -29.66 3.91 21.15
C SER A 225 -29.28 2.93 22.26
N LYS A 226 -30.27 2.24 22.82
CA LYS A 226 -30.02 1.14 23.75
C LYS A 226 -29.75 -0.14 22.94
N GLY A 227 -28.95 -1.04 23.49
CA GLY A 227 -28.65 -2.34 22.90
C GLY A 227 -27.15 -2.65 22.96
N PHE A 228 -26.83 -3.88 22.56
CA PHE A 228 -25.46 -4.36 22.43
C PHE A 228 -24.88 -4.04 21.03
N THR A 229 -23.60 -4.33 20.83
CA THR A 229 -22.87 -4.08 19.59
C THR A 229 -22.85 -5.34 18.72
N HIS A 230 -23.77 -5.46 17.76
CA HIS A 230 -23.80 -6.58 16.80
C HIS A 230 -22.89 -6.31 15.59
N LEU A 231 -21.61 -6.07 15.85
CA LEU A 231 -20.61 -5.71 14.84
C LEU A 231 -20.56 -6.71 13.69
N TYR A 232 -20.52 -8.02 13.98
CA TYR A 232 -20.32 -9.01 12.92
C TYR A 232 -21.51 -9.10 11.97
N ARG A 233 -22.73 -9.03 12.50
CA ARG A 233 -23.95 -8.96 11.68
C ARG A 233 -24.02 -7.69 10.85
N ALA A 234 -23.53 -6.57 11.39
CA ALA A 234 -23.47 -5.32 10.65
C ALA A 234 -22.51 -5.40 9.45
N VAL A 235 -21.35 -6.02 9.64
CA VAL A 235 -20.38 -6.25 8.56
C VAL A 235 -20.96 -7.17 7.50
N GLU A 236 -21.52 -8.32 7.91
CA GLU A 236 -22.17 -9.28 7.02
C GLU A 236 -23.28 -8.60 6.19
N TYR A 237 -24.19 -7.89 6.85
CA TYR A 237 -25.26 -7.18 6.16
C TYR A 237 -24.73 -6.16 5.14
N ALA A 238 -23.70 -5.40 5.49
CA ALA A 238 -23.16 -4.36 4.63
C ALA A 238 -22.36 -4.90 3.44
N ALA A 239 -21.58 -5.96 3.65
CA ALA A 239 -20.70 -6.52 2.63
C ALA A 239 -21.39 -7.60 1.77
N VAL A 240 -22.45 -8.23 2.28
CA VAL A 240 -23.14 -9.34 1.64
C VAL A 240 -24.59 -8.96 1.32
N ASP A 241 -25.45 -8.85 2.34
CA ASP A 241 -26.90 -8.73 2.13
C ASP A 241 -27.29 -7.48 1.34
N PHE A 242 -26.71 -6.33 1.69
CA PHE A 242 -27.05 -5.03 1.10
C PHE A 242 -26.55 -4.90 -0.34
N LEU A 243 -25.32 -5.34 -0.61
CA LEU A 243 -24.73 -5.25 -1.95
C LEU A 243 -25.36 -6.24 -2.93
N ASN A 244 -25.90 -7.36 -2.43
CA ASN A 244 -26.63 -8.33 -3.24
C ASN A 244 -28.09 -7.95 -3.54
N GLN A 245 -28.60 -6.83 -3.01
CA GLN A 245 -29.93 -6.35 -3.39
C GLN A 245 -29.91 -5.91 -4.86
N ASP A 246 -30.85 -6.40 -5.68
CA ASP A 246 -30.89 -6.13 -7.13
C ASP A 246 -30.78 -4.63 -7.44
N SER A 247 -31.50 -3.77 -6.70
CA SER A 247 -31.44 -2.32 -6.90
C SER A 247 -30.05 -1.71 -6.66
N ILE A 248 -29.28 -2.27 -5.73
CA ILE A 248 -27.93 -1.81 -5.39
C ILE A 248 -26.93 -2.37 -6.40
N ARG A 249 -27.00 -3.66 -6.72
CA ARG A 249 -26.17 -4.30 -7.73
C ARG A 249 -26.33 -3.63 -9.10
N ASP A 250 -27.57 -3.40 -9.53
CA ASP A 250 -27.86 -2.70 -10.78
C ASP A 250 -27.32 -1.28 -10.80
N TRP A 251 -27.32 -0.59 -9.66
CA TRP A 251 -26.74 0.74 -9.54
C TRP A 251 -25.20 0.69 -9.66
N LEU A 252 -24.54 -0.25 -8.97
CA LEU A 252 -23.09 -0.45 -9.06
C LEU A 252 -22.66 -0.74 -10.50
N ILE A 253 -23.34 -1.67 -11.18
CA ILE A 253 -23.06 -2.02 -12.58
C ILE A 253 -23.24 -0.82 -13.50
N ARG A 254 -24.37 -0.09 -13.40
CA ARG A 254 -24.65 1.06 -14.28
C ARG A 254 -23.70 2.22 -14.09
N GLN A 255 -23.09 2.36 -12.92
CA GLN A 255 -22.18 3.47 -12.62
C GLN A 255 -20.71 3.05 -12.63
N ASP A 256 -20.41 1.77 -12.89
CA ASP A 256 -19.08 1.19 -12.72
C ASP A 256 -18.47 1.56 -11.35
N ALA A 257 -19.33 1.55 -10.33
CA ALA A 257 -19.01 2.08 -9.00
C ALA A 257 -18.50 0.97 -8.08
N VAL A 258 -17.48 1.29 -7.27
CA VAL A 258 -16.88 0.33 -6.34
C VAL A 258 -17.50 0.46 -4.95
N PRO A 259 -17.91 -0.66 -4.30
CA PRO A 259 -18.44 -0.61 -2.95
C PRO A 259 -17.33 -0.47 -1.89
N THR A 260 -17.46 0.54 -1.04
CA THR A 260 -16.58 0.80 0.12
C THR A 260 -17.40 0.77 1.39
N VAL A 261 -17.17 -0.24 2.25
CA VAL A 261 -17.85 -0.38 3.54
C VAL A 261 -16.98 0.24 4.63
N VAL A 262 -17.54 1.14 5.43
CA VAL A 262 -16.86 1.69 6.61
C VAL A 262 -17.65 1.33 7.85
N VAL A 263 -17.09 0.46 8.69
CA VAL A 263 -17.71 -0.02 9.93
C VAL A 263 -17.09 0.68 11.11
N LEU A 264 -17.89 1.52 11.78
CA LEU A 264 -17.49 2.23 12.97
C LEU A 264 -18.12 1.59 14.19
N THR A 265 -17.28 1.28 15.19
CA THR A 265 -17.72 0.77 16.49
C THR A 265 -16.83 1.32 17.59
N ASP A 266 -17.35 1.37 18.81
CA ASP A 266 -16.56 1.73 19.98
C ASP A 266 -16.17 0.56 20.87
N GLY A 267 -16.57 -0.66 20.49
CA GLY A 267 -16.34 -1.84 21.30
C GLY A 267 -16.21 -3.11 20.49
N PHE A 268 -16.18 -4.19 21.23
CA PHE A 268 -16.11 -5.54 20.71
C PHE A 268 -17.51 -6.08 20.42
N ASN A 269 -17.63 -7.08 19.55
CA ASN A 269 -18.91 -7.69 19.28
C ASN A 269 -19.48 -8.30 20.57
N ASN A 270 -20.72 -7.94 20.89
CA ASN A 270 -21.42 -8.39 22.07
C ASN A 270 -22.89 -8.58 21.71
N ILE A 271 -23.43 -9.78 21.93
CA ILE A 271 -24.83 -10.12 21.63
C ILE A 271 -25.62 -10.20 22.93
N ARG A 272 -24.97 -10.57 24.04
CA ARG A 272 -25.60 -10.72 25.35
C ARG A 272 -24.67 -10.26 26.47
N SER A 273 -25.24 -9.74 27.55
CA SER A 273 -24.49 -9.28 28.73
C SER A 273 -23.60 -10.34 29.42
N THR A 274 -23.73 -11.62 29.06
CA THR A 274 -22.93 -12.73 29.61
C THR A 274 -21.82 -13.19 28.67
N ASP A 275 -21.74 -12.64 27.47
CA ASP A 275 -20.75 -13.04 26.46
C ASP A 275 -19.33 -12.79 26.99
N SER A 276 -18.49 -13.80 26.83
CA SER A 276 -17.06 -13.72 27.02
C SER A 276 -16.35 -13.39 25.71
N CYS A 277 -15.08 -13.00 25.80
CA CYS A 277 -14.30 -12.73 24.60
C CYS A 277 -14.15 -13.98 23.70
N ALA A 278 -14.05 -15.18 24.29
CA ALA A 278 -13.97 -16.44 23.54
C ALA A 278 -15.22 -16.74 22.72
N ASP A 279 -16.40 -16.34 23.18
CA ASP A 279 -17.69 -16.62 22.52
C ASP A 279 -17.78 -15.99 21.12
N ASN A 280 -16.97 -14.96 20.85
CA ASN A 280 -16.86 -14.29 19.56
C ASN A 280 -15.98 -15.01 18.54
N THR A 281 -15.25 -16.05 18.95
CA THR A 281 -14.33 -16.77 18.04
C THR A 281 -15.08 -17.41 16.86
N LYS A 282 -16.19 -18.12 17.15
CA LYS A 282 -16.98 -18.81 16.11
C LYS A 282 -17.78 -17.83 15.25
N PRO A 283 -18.51 -16.84 15.81
CA PRO A 283 -19.16 -15.81 15.02
C PRO A 283 -18.21 -15.04 14.10
N LEU A 284 -17.01 -14.68 14.59
CA LEU A 284 -16.00 -14.03 13.73
C LEU A 284 -15.52 -14.98 12.63
N GLN A 285 -15.24 -16.25 12.95
CA GLN A 285 -14.83 -17.25 11.95
C GLN A 285 -15.89 -17.39 10.83
N ASN A 286 -17.16 -17.50 11.19
CA ASN A 286 -18.27 -17.58 10.22
C ASN A 286 -18.31 -16.33 9.33
N LEU A 287 -18.21 -15.13 9.91
CA LEU A 287 -18.14 -13.88 9.15
C LEU A 287 -16.95 -13.89 8.19
N LEU A 288 -15.77 -14.32 8.63
CA LEU A 288 -14.60 -14.39 7.77
C LEU A 288 -14.79 -15.38 6.62
N GLU A 289 -15.44 -16.52 6.85
CA GLU A 289 -15.78 -17.46 5.77
C GLU A 289 -16.73 -16.82 4.74
N GLU A 290 -17.75 -16.10 5.19
CA GLU A 290 -18.68 -15.37 4.31
C GLU A 290 -18.00 -14.24 3.53
N LEU A 291 -17.13 -13.46 4.19
CA LEU A 291 -16.34 -12.42 3.53
C LEU A 291 -15.36 -13.01 2.52
N TYR A 292 -14.76 -14.17 2.84
CA TYR A 292 -13.90 -14.88 1.91
C TYR A 292 -14.68 -15.30 0.67
N GLN A 293 -15.85 -15.92 0.82
CA GLN A 293 -16.70 -16.30 -0.33
C GLN A 293 -17.15 -15.07 -1.13
N THR A 294 -17.49 -13.97 -0.45
CA THR A 294 -17.94 -12.73 -1.08
C THR A 294 -16.82 -12.04 -1.87
N ARG A 295 -15.55 -12.28 -1.54
CA ARG A 295 -14.41 -11.66 -2.22
C ARG A 295 -13.69 -12.60 -3.18
N TYR A 296 -13.59 -13.89 -2.86
CA TYR A 296 -12.75 -14.85 -3.57
C TYR A 296 -13.54 -16.05 -4.10
N GLY A 297 -14.88 -16.03 -4.03
CA GLY A 297 -15.71 -17.06 -4.67
C GLY A 297 -15.58 -17.00 -6.20
N ASP A 298 -15.62 -18.16 -6.85
CA ASP A 298 -15.33 -18.35 -8.28
C ASP A 298 -16.15 -17.47 -9.24
N SER A 299 -17.30 -16.95 -8.79
CA SER A 299 -18.22 -16.13 -9.59
C SER A 299 -18.16 -14.62 -9.28
N VAL A 300 -17.25 -14.17 -8.42
CA VAL A 300 -17.20 -12.77 -7.97
C VAL A 300 -16.29 -11.92 -8.86
N ASP A 301 -16.89 -11.02 -9.63
CA ASP A 301 -16.16 -9.97 -10.35
C ASP A 301 -15.50 -8.99 -9.37
N ILE A 302 -14.21 -8.74 -9.59
CA ILE A 302 -13.33 -7.86 -8.80
C ILE A 302 -13.92 -6.47 -8.63
N ARG A 303 -14.64 -5.95 -9.63
CA ARG A 303 -15.25 -4.62 -9.62
C ARG A 303 -16.28 -4.44 -8.50
N PHE A 304 -16.94 -5.53 -8.08
CA PHE A 304 -17.99 -5.49 -7.05
C PHE A 304 -17.52 -5.98 -5.69
N ARG A 305 -16.23 -6.33 -5.52
CA ARG A 305 -15.70 -6.77 -4.24
C ARG A 305 -15.69 -5.60 -3.25
N PRO A 306 -16.37 -5.72 -2.08
CA PRO A 306 -16.38 -4.65 -1.10
C PRO A 306 -15.02 -4.46 -0.46
N THR A 307 -14.53 -3.23 -0.41
CA THR A 307 -13.40 -2.84 0.43
C THR A 307 -13.92 -2.47 1.81
N ILE A 308 -13.48 -3.18 2.86
CA ILE A 308 -13.99 -2.99 4.22
C ILE A 308 -12.95 -2.26 5.08
N TYR A 309 -13.31 -1.07 5.54
CA TYR A 309 -12.57 -0.31 6.53
C TYR A 309 -13.24 -0.44 7.89
N THR A 310 -12.45 -0.69 8.92
CA THR A 310 -12.94 -0.78 10.30
C THR A 310 -12.38 0.36 11.14
N VAL A 311 -13.23 0.99 11.93
CA VAL A 311 -12.87 2.16 12.75
C VAL A 311 -13.33 1.91 14.18
N GLY A 312 -12.37 1.61 15.06
CA GLY A 312 -12.59 1.41 16.48
C GLY A 312 -12.33 2.67 17.31
N LEU A 313 -13.25 3.02 18.21
CA LEU A 313 -13.05 4.06 19.24
C LEU A 313 -12.49 3.50 20.56
N GLY A 314 -12.34 2.17 20.60
CA GLY A 314 -11.83 1.43 21.74
C GLY A 314 -10.33 1.57 21.96
N ARG A 315 -9.77 0.65 22.77
CA ARG A 315 -8.32 0.60 23.05
C ARG A 315 -7.72 -0.66 22.41
N PRO A 316 -6.53 -0.57 21.79
CA PRO A 316 -5.84 -1.77 21.36
C PRO A 316 -5.36 -2.57 22.57
N PHE A 317 -5.51 -3.90 22.53
CA PHE A 317 -4.84 -4.78 23.49
C PHE A 317 -3.31 -4.71 23.30
N ASN A 318 -2.87 -4.55 22.05
CA ASN A 318 -1.49 -4.35 21.67
C ASN A 318 -1.43 -3.31 20.53
N LYS A 319 -0.75 -2.19 20.77
CA LYS A 319 -0.58 -1.10 19.77
C LYS A 319 0.13 -1.57 18.49
N LYS A 320 0.94 -2.63 18.58
CA LYS A 320 1.68 -3.23 17.47
C LYS A 320 1.05 -4.54 16.99
N PHE A 321 -0.21 -4.81 17.32
CA PHE A 321 -0.87 -6.01 16.83
C PHE A 321 -0.87 -5.99 15.30
N LYS A 322 -0.36 -7.07 14.73
CA LYS A 322 -0.47 -7.38 13.31
C LYS A 322 -0.95 -8.81 13.19
N LEU A 323 -1.80 -9.03 12.20
CA LEU A 323 -2.30 -10.35 11.90
C LEU A 323 -1.24 -11.10 11.07
N PRO A 324 -0.72 -12.26 11.53
CA PRO A 324 0.18 -13.06 10.72
C PRO A 324 -0.54 -13.63 9.50
N ASP A 325 0.14 -13.76 8.36
CA ASP A 325 -0.50 -14.26 7.12
C ASP A 325 -1.13 -15.65 7.29
N ALA A 326 -0.46 -16.55 8.02
CA ALA A 326 -0.98 -17.88 8.36
C ALA A 326 -2.23 -17.86 9.26
N ALA A 327 -2.67 -16.70 9.74
CA ALA A 327 -3.80 -16.50 10.63
C ALA A 327 -5.01 -15.81 9.99
N ARG A 328 -4.90 -15.39 8.72
CA ARG A 328 -5.93 -14.56 8.06
C ARG A 328 -7.29 -15.23 7.99
N THR A 329 -7.30 -16.53 7.72
CA THR A 329 -8.54 -17.31 7.51
C THR A 329 -8.99 -18.10 8.73
N ARG A 330 -8.23 -18.09 9.84
CA ARG A 330 -8.53 -18.90 11.02
C ARG A 330 -8.40 -18.13 12.32
N VAL A 331 -9.53 -17.96 13.00
CA VAL A 331 -9.62 -17.29 14.29
C VAL A 331 -9.25 -18.26 15.41
N LYS A 332 -8.39 -17.81 16.33
CA LYS A 332 -8.12 -18.48 17.60
C LYS A 332 -8.44 -17.51 18.74
N SER A 333 -9.17 -17.97 19.75
CA SER A 333 -9.55 -17.15 20.91
C SER A 333 -8.34 -16.50 21.61
N SER A 334 -7.21 -17.21 21.68
CA SER A 334 -5.96 -16.69 22.26
C SER A 334 -5.34 -15.53 21.48
N ARG A 335 -5.60 -15.43 20.17
CA ARG A 335 -5.16 -14.30 19.34
C ARG A 335 -6.17 -13.16 19.30
N LEU A 336 -7.46 -13.51 19.41
CA LEU A 336 -8.55 -12.56 19.48
C LEU A 336 -8.50 -11.73 20.77
N CYS A 337 -8.23 -12.39 21.90
CA CYS A 337 -8.44 -11.82 23.23
C CYS A 337 -7.19 -11.85 24.13
N SER A 338 -6.05 -12.39 23.67
CA SER A 338 -5.00 -12.91 24.56
C SER A 338 -5.49 -14.08 25.42
N SER A 339 -4.57 -14.96 25.86
CA SER A 339 -4.91 -16.08 26.75
C SER A 339 -5.49 -15.62 28.08
N GLN A 340 -5.09 -14.43 28.56
CA GLN A 340 -5.48 -13.89 29.87
C GLN A 340 -6.92 -13.34 29.92
N PHE A 341 -7.50 -12.99 28.77
CA PHE A 341 -8.85 -12.41 28.71
C PHE A 341 -9.87 -13.30 28.00
N ARG A 342 -9.46 -14.52 27.62
CA ARG A 342 -10.29 -15.49 26.91
C ARG A 342 -11.67 -15.68 27.56
N ASP A 343 -11.68 -16.01 28.85
CA ASP A 343 -12.90 -16.34 29.59
C ASP A 343 -13.45 -15.12 30.37
N ARG A 344 -12.90 -13.92 30.10
CA ARG A 344 -13.43 -12.69 30.70
C ARG A 344 -14.66 -12.26 29.94
N ARG A 345 -15.67 -11.86 30.71
CA ARG A 345 -16.88 -11.22 30.22
C ARG A 345 -16.54 -9.92 29.49
N ILE A 346 -17.24 -9.67 28.39
CA ILE A 346 -17.17 -8.41 27.66
C ILE A 346 -18.02 -7.40 28.41
N ASP A 347 -17.34 -6.61 29.24
CA ASP A 347 -17.91 -5.48 29.93
C ASP A 347 -16.92 -4.30 29.92
N GLY A 348 -17.34 -3.19 30.52
CA GLY A 348 -16.54 -1.97 30.56
C GLY A 348 -15.16 -2.12 31.24
N ASP A 349 -14.85 -3.19 31.98
CA ASP A 349 -13.48 -3.44 32.46
C ASP A 349 -12.60 -4.01 31.34
N LEU A 350 -13.12 -4.99 30.59
CA LEU A 350 -12.37 -5.61 29.52
C LEU A 350 -12.12 -4.63 28.35
N GLU A 351 -13.12 -3.84 28.00
CA GLU A 351 -13.00 -2.79 26.98
C GLU A 351 -11.94 -1.74 27.36
N LYS A 352 -11.83 -1.40 28.66
CA LYS A 352 -10.79 -0.48 29.16
C LYS A 352 -9.37 -1.04 29.04
N LYS A 353 -9.22 -2.36 29.08
CA LYS A 353 -7.96 -3.08 28.87
C LYS A 353 -7.61 -3.24 27.39
N GLY A 354 -8.60 -3.03 26.52
CA GLY A 354 -8.49 -3.00 25.08
C GLY A 354 -8.55 -4.40 24.50
N ILE A 355 -9.59 -4.69 23.73
CA ILE A 355 -9.77 -5.96 22.99
C ILE A 355 -10.22 -5.72 21.53
N ASP A 356 -10.40 -4.45 21.17
CA ASP A 356 -11.21 -4.09 20.00
C ASP A 356 -10.43 -4.22 18.69
N ASN A 357 -9.10 -4.18 18.75
CA ASN A 357 -8.29 -4.11 17.54
C ASN A 357 -8.18 -5.43 16.78
N ALA A 358 -8.29 -6.57 17.44
CA ALA A 358 -8.00 -7.85 16.81
C ALA A 358 -9.05 -8.21 15.75
N SER A 359 -10.33 -8.24 16.13
CA SER A 359 -11.46 -8.53 15.23
C SER A 359 -11.55 -7.53 14.08
N LEU A 360 -11.39 -6.24 14.38
CA LEU A 360 -11.38 -5.18 13.38
C LEU A 360 -10.26 -5.35 12.35
N THR A 361 -9.08 -5.82 12.78
CA THR A 361 -7.95 -6.12 11.88
C THR A 361 -8.28 -7.32 10.98
N TRP A 362 -8.82 -8.42 11.51
CA TRP A 362 -9.24 -9.57 10.69
C TRP A 362 -10.26 -9.17 9.62
N ILE A 363 -11.28 -8.40 10.02
CA ILE A 363 -12.36 -7.99 9.12
C ILE A 363 -11.81 -7.09 8.00
N ALA A 364 -10.99 -6.09 8.35
CA ALA A 364 -10.41 -5.18 7.36
C ALA A 364 -9.40 -5.88 6.44
N ASP A 365 -8.52 -6.72 6.98
CA ASP A 365 -7.51 -7.46 6.21
C ASP A 365 -8.18 -8.37 5.16
N LEU A 366 -9.15 -9.18 5.59
CA LEU A 366 -9.88 -10.05 4.67
C LEU A 366 -10.77 -9.26 3.71
N GLY A 367 -11.35 -8.16 4.19
CA GLY A 367 -12.12 -7.20 3.41
C GLY A 367 -11.29 -6.33 2.47
N GLY A 368 -9.97 -6.50 2.42
CA GLY A 368 -9.06 -5.76 1.54
C GLY A 368 -8.90 -4.28 1.85
N GLY A 369 -9.31 -3.82 3.04
CA GLY A 369 -9.16 -2.43 3.49
C GLY A 369 -8.21 -2.31 4.68
N ALA A 370 -8.40 -1.25 5.47
CA ALA A 370 -7.55 -0.94 6.63
C ALA A 370 -8.35 -0.81 7.93
N SER A 371 -7.72 -1.18 9.04
CA SER A 371 -8.29 -1.02 10.38
C SER A 371 -7.66 0.17 11.10
N PHE A 372 -8.51 1.02 11.68
CA PHE A 372 -8.10 2.21 12.43
C PHE A 372 -8.57 2.14 13.87
N LEU A 373 -7.74 2.65 14.78
CA LEU A 373 -8.14 2.94 16.16
C LEU A 373 -7.96 4.43 16.41
N ARG A 374 -9.08 5.14 16.51
CA ARG A 374 -9.12 6.61 16.60
C ARG A 374 -10.26 7.00 17.54
N ARG A 375 -9.91 7.74 18.61
CA ARG A 375 -10.86 8.08 19.69
C ARG A 375 -11.36 9.53 19.62
N ASP A 376 -10.70 10.35 18.81
CA ASP A 376 -11.01 11.77 18.65
C ASP A 376 -11.65 12.04 17.28
N SER A 377 -12.38 13.15 17.16
CA SER A 377 -13.06 13.49 15.92
C SER A 377 -12.11 13.70 14.73
N ARG A 378 -10.88 14.15 15.00
CA ARG A 378 -9.88 14.39 13.94
C ARG A 378 -9.37 13.07 13.38
N GLY A 379 -8.94 12.16 14.24
CA GLY A 379 -8.48 10.84 13.82
C GLY A 379 -9.57 10.03 13.12
N LEU A 380 -10.82 10.12 13.59
CA LEU A 380 -11.97 9.54 12.88
C LEU A 380 -12.14 10.15 11.49
N GLY A 381 -12.01 11.48 11.37
CA GLY A 381 -12.06 12.17 10.08
C GLY A 381 -10.93 11.77 9.13
N GLU A 382 -9.74 11.47 9.64
CA GLU A 382 -8.62 10.92 8.86
C GLU A 382 -8.96 9.52 8.33
N ALA A 383 -9.49 8.63 9.17
CA ALA A 383 -9.93 7.29 8.76
C ALA A 383 -11.01 7.33 7.66
N PHE A 384 -12.02 8.22 7.77
CA PHE A 384 -13.04 8.37 6.73
C PHE A 384 -12.48 8.90 5.42
N ARG A 385 -11.51 9.81 5.48
CA ARG A 385 -10.82 10.31 4.28
C ARG A 385 -9.96 9.24 3.63
N GLU A 386 -9.35 8.37 4.41
CA GLU A 386 -8.53 7.27 3.91
C GLU A 386 -9.39 6.21 3.23
N ALA A 387 -10.57 5.90 3.79
CA ALA A 387 -11.56 5.07 3.12
C ALA A 387 -12.06 5.69 1.80
N ALA A 388 -12.13 7.02 1.73
CA ALA A 388 -12.47 7.78 0.52
C ALA A 388 -11.23 8.29 -0.23
N SER A 389 -10.08 7.61 -0.08
CA SER A 389 -8.83 8.03 -0.70
C SER A 389 -8.93 8.00 -2.23
N LEU A 390 -8.13 8.88 -2.84
CA LEU A 390 -7.97 8.89 -4.30
C LEU A 390 -7.34 7.58 -4.73
N ARG A 391 -7.76 7.12 -5.91
CA ARG A 391 -7.11 6.00 -6.57
C ARG A 391 -6.11 6.53 -7.57
N TYR A 392 -5.16 5.71 -7.97
CA TYR A 392 -4.07 6.14 -8.83
C TYR A 392 -3.88 5.17 -9.97
N ARG A 393 -3.52 5.70 -11.15
CA ARG A 393 -3.37 4.89 -12.36
C ARG A 393 -2.10 4.06 -12.33
N TRP A 394 -1.04 4.59 -11.73
CA TRP A 394 0.23 3.91 -11.63
C TRP A 394 1.01 4.38 -10.41
N PHE A 395 2.04 3.62 -10.08
CA PHE A 395 2.82 3.80 -8.86
C PHE A 395 4.30 3.64 -9.17
N GLU A 396 5.11 4.33 -8.40
CA GLU A 396 6.55 4.12 -8.32
C GLU A 396 6.85 3.40 -6.99
N VAL A 397 7.54 2.26 -7.05
CA VAL A 397 8.11 1.62 -5.86
C VAL A 397 9.59 1.95 -5.78
N ARG A 398 10.00 2.50 -4.65
CA ARG A 398 11.41 2.71 -4.28
C ARG A 398 11.73 1.78 -3.13
N TYR A 399 12.79 1.00 -3.24
CA TYR A 399 13.28 0.25 -2.10
C TYR A 399 14.79 0.31 -1.98
N ARG A 400 15.25 0.18 -0.74
CA ARG A 400 16.67 0.22 -0.38
C ARG A 400 17.05 -1.12 0.26
N ILE A 401 18.10 -1.74 -0.25
CA ILE A 401 18.69 -2.97 0.26
C ILE A 401 20.22 -2.85 0.29
N ASN A 402 20.91 -3.68 1.07
CA ASN A 402 22.36 -3.62 1.15
C ASN A 402 22.99 -3.68 -0.27
N PRO A 403 23.82 -2.68 -0.66
CA PRO A 403 24.53 -2.59 -1.95
C PRO A 403 25.19 -3.89 -2.43
N PHE A 404 25.64 -4.73 -1.49
CA PHE A 404 26.22 -6.03 -1.79
C PHE A 404 25.29 -6.93 -2.62
N PHE A 405 23.97 -6.89 -2.35
CA PHE A 405 22.97 -7.69 -3.06
C PHE A 405 22.61 -7.16 -4.44
N LEU A 406 23.06 -5.96 -4.82
CA LEU A 406 22.86 -5.37 -6.14
C LEU A 406 24.05 -5.61 -7.10
N ARG A 407 25.03 -6.44 -6.70
CA ARG A 407 26.22 -6.73 -7.53
C ARG A 407 26.04 -7.88 -8.51
N ARG A 408 25.06 -8.75 -8.26
CA ARG A 408 24.73 -9.91 -9.09
C ARG A 408 23.38 -9.70 -9.73
N ASP A 409 23.02 -10.54 -10.68
CA ASP A 409 21.65 -10.59 -11.17
C ASP A 409 20.71 -10.95 -10.02
N PHE A 410 19.54 -10.32 -10.01
CA PHE A 410 18.53 -10.55 -8.99
C PHE A 410 17.14 -10.37 -9.58
N GLU A 411 16.16 -10.94 -8.89
CA GLU A 411 14.75 -10.78 -9.22
C GLU A 411 14.10 -9.88 -8.18
N THR A 412 13.36 -8.87 -8.64
CA THR A 412 12.44 -8.11 -7.81
C THR A 412 11.04 -8.64 -8.06
N THR A 413 10.32 -9.05 -7.02
CA THR A 413 8.91 -9.42 -7.13
C THR A 413 8.06 -8.40 -6.39
N LEU A 414 7.05 -7.86 -7.09
CA LEU A 414 6.00 -7.05 -6.50
C LEU A 414 4.77 -7.92 -6.30
N GLY A 415 4.14 -7.86 -5.12
CA GLY A 415 2.97 -8.65 -4.77
C GLY A 415 1.91 -7.79 -4.09
N LEU A 416 0.72 -7.70 -4.68
CA LEU A 416 -0.43 -7.04 -4.06
C LEU A 416 -1.04 -7.97 -3.01
N LYS A 417 -1.15 -7.48 -1.77
CA LYS A 417 -1.71 -8.22 -0.62
C LYS A 417 -3.20 -8.04 -0.42
N THR A 418 -3.72 -6.89 -0.84
CA THR A 418 -5.07 -6.42 -0.52
C THR A 418 -5.79 -6.01 -1.80
N PHE A 419 -7.10 -5.81 -1.74
CA PHE A 419 -8.00 -5.54 -2.88
C PHE A 419 -8.20 -6.73 -3.84
N ALA A 420 -7.13 -7.33 -4.34
CA ALA A 420 -7.12 -8.45 -5.28
C ALA A 420 -5.76 -9.17 -5.23
N GLU A 421 -5.68 -10.40 -5.72
CA GLU A 421 -4.38 -11.08 -5.89
C GLU A 421 -3.70 -10.58 -7.17
N ALA A 422 -2.47 -10.06 -7.05
CA ALA A 422 -1.66 -9.67 -8.20
C ALA A 422 -0.18 -9.84 -7.85
N SER A 423 0.62 -10.41 -8.74
CA SER A 423 2.06 -10.46 -8.53
C SER A 423 2.81 -10.53 -9.85
N SER A 424 3.97 -9.89 -9.90
CA SER A 424 4.82 -9.90 -11.06
C SER A 424 6.27 -9.77 -10.65
N SER A 425 7.15 -10.43 -11.37
CA SER A 425 8.58 -10.36 -11.13
C SER A 425 9.32 -9.72 -12.29
N LEU A 426 10.47 -9.13 -11.97
CA LEU A 426 11.34 -8.47 -12.93
C LEU A 426 12.78 -8.83 -12.61
N ARG A 427 13.48 -9.39 -13.60
CA ARG A 427 14.90 -9.72 -13.45
C ARG A 427 15.78 -8.55 -13.87
N ILE A 428 16.71 -8.20 -13.00
CA ILE A 428 17.66 -7.10 -13.19
C ILE A 428 19.06 -7.71 -13.33
N TYR A 429 19.81 -7.22 -14.31
CA TYR A 429 21.14 -7.68 -14.69
C TYR A 429 22.16 -6.53 -14.56
N PRO A 430 22.72 -6.30 -13.36
CA PRO A 430 23.79 -5.33 -13.18
C PRO A 430 25.03 -5.67 -13.99
N ASN A 431 25.79 -4.67 -14.44
CA ASN A 431 27.14 -4.91 -14.96
C ASN A 431 28.07 -5.29 -13.81
N GLY A 432 28.78 -6.42 -13.93
CA GLY A 432 29.70 -6.90 -12.89
C GLY A 432 31.02 -6.11 -12.75
N TRP A 433 31.35 -5.25 -13.71
CA TRP A 433 32.64 -4.56 -13.81
C TRP A 433 32.53 -3.04 -13.66
N LEU A 434 31.39 -2.45 -14.02
CA LEU A 434 31.18 -1.01 -14.02
C LEU A 434 30.00 -0.63 -13.12
N ASP A 435 30.24 0.32 -12.24
CA ASP A 435 29.18 1.00 -11.49
C ASP A 435 28.71 2.20 -12.32
N GLY A 436 27.39 2.45 -12.30
CA GLY A 436 26.83 3.66 -12.90
C GLY A 436 27.21 4.93 -12.13
N PRO A 437 26.92 6.11 -12.69
CA PRO A 437 26.99 7.36 -11.94
C PRO A 437 26.17 7.23 -10.65
N GLN A 438 26.74 7.64 -9.52
CA GLN A 438 26.00 7.69 -8.27
C GLN A 438 24.88 8.73 -8.38
N GLY A 439 23.70 8.42 -7.88
CA GLY A 439 22.63 9.40 -7.81
C GLY A 439 22.91 10.52 -6.80
N LYS A 440 22.28 11.67 -7.00
CA LYS A 440 22.32 12.78 -6.02
C LYS A 440 21.24 12.56 -4.98
N ILE A 441 21.57 12.61 -3.69
CA ILE A 441 20.55 12.52 -2.64
C ILE A 441 19.66 13.76 -2.71
N ALA A 442 18.37 13.55 -2.90
CA ALA A 442 17.33 14.56 -2.89
C ALA A 442 16.85 14.89 -1.46
N GLU A 443 15.98 15.89 -1.33
CA GLU A 443 15.45 16.33 -0.02
C GLU A 443 14.62 15.25 0.69
N ASP A 444 14.01 14.33 -0.07
CA ASP A 444 13.23 13.19 0.44
C ASP A 444 14.13 12.03 0.95
N GLY A 445 15.45 12.16 0.79
CA GLY A 445 16.43 11.18 1.21
C GLY A 445 16.63 10.00 0.26
N TRP A 446 16.00 10.00 -0.93
CA TRP A 446 16.28 9.08 -2.03
C TRP A 446 17.28 9.66 -3.01
N SER A 447 17.99 8.82 -3.76
CA SER A 447 18.87 9.31 -4.80
C SER A 447 18.11 9.57 -6.12
N GLU A 448 18.48 10.63 -6.83
CA GLU A 448 17.99 10.98 -8.15
C GLU A 448 19.02 10.59 -9.22
N PRO A 449 18.58 10.11 -10.40
CA PRO A 449 19.47 9.76 -11.50
C PRO A 449 20.38 10.93 -11.89
N GLN A 450 21.68 10.65 -12.03
CA GLN A 450 22.63 11.57 -12.66
C GLN A 450 22.99 11.07 -14.05
N SER A 451 23.09 11.97 -15.01
CA SER A 451 23.49 11.58 -16.37
C SER A 451 24.97 11.20 -16.43
N TYR A 452 25.32 10.28 -17.32
CA TYR A 452 26.73 10.01 -17.63
C TYR A 452 27.49 11.23 -18.14
N MET A 453 26.79 12.20 -18.74
CA MET A 453 27.40 13.47 -19.17
C MET A 453 27.97 14.23 -17.98
N PHE A 454 27.32 14.18 -16.82
CA PHE A 454 27.85 14.77 -15.60
C PHE A 454 29.16 14.08 -15.19
N VAL A 455 29.19 12.75 -15.12
CA VAL A 455 30.41 12.00 -14.79
C VAL A 455 31.53 12.24 -15.80
N MET A 456 31.22 12.24 -17.10
CA MET A 456 32.18 12.54 -18.16
C MET A 456 32.71 13.97 -18.05
N SER A 457 31.87 14.94 -17.69
CA SER A 457 32.30 16.33 -17.48
C SER A 457 33.28 16.48 -16.32
N VAL A 458 33.26 15.57 -15.34
CA VAL A 458 34.19 15.55 -14.21
C VAL A 458 35.46 14.75 -14.54
N ILE A 459 35.33 13.59 -15.19
CA ILE A 459 36.46 12.67 -15.46
C ILE A 459 37.31 13.15 -16.64
N MET A 460 36.70 13.65 -17.73
CA MET A 460 37.43 14.01 -18.95
C MET A 460 38.46 15.13 -18.73
N PRO A 461 38.21 16.19 -17.91
CA PRO A 461 39.23 17.16 -17.58
C PRO A 461 40.42 16.56 -16.82
N ILE A 462 40.17 15.61 -15.91
CA ILE A 462 41.21 14.92 -15.14
C ILE A 462 42.06 14.06 -16.07
N LEU A 463 41.44 13.21 -16.89
CA LEU A 463 42.14 12.38 -17.88
C LEU A 463 42.88 13.24 -18.92
N GLY A 464 42.25 14.33 -19.38
CA GLY A 464 42.87 15.29 -20.28
C GLY A 464 44.12 15.93 -19.68
N THR A 465 44.05 16.31 -18.40
CA THR A 465 45.19 16.85 -17.66
C THR A 465 46.28 15.80 -17.47
N PHE A 466 45.94 14.56 -17.13
CA PHE A 466 46.93 13.47 -17.02
C PHE A 466 47.62 13.16 -18.35
N MET A 467 46.87 13.10 -19.46
CA MET A 467 47.47 12.94 -20.79
C MET A 467 48.37 14.12 -21.12
N PHE A 468 47.90 15.35 -20.89
CA PHE A 468 48.67 16.56 -21.14
C PHE A 468 49.98 16.57 -20.34
N LEU A 469 49.93 16.30 -19.04
CA LEU A 469 51.10 16.21 -18.17
C LEU A 469 52.06 15.09 -18.61
N SER A 470 51.53 13.95 -19.06
CA SER A 470 52.35 12.84 -19.57
C SER A 470 53.08 13.23 -20.86
N ILE A 471 52.40 13.91 -21.78
CA ILE A 471 52.98 14.42 -23.03
C ILE A 471 54.02 15.51 -22.72
N CYS A 472 53.71 16.47 -21.85
CA CYS A 472 54.65 17.50 -21.42
C CYS A 472 55.88 16.88 -20.73
N GLY A 473 55.69 15.94 -19.83
CA GLY A 473 56.79 15.23 -19.16
C GLY A 473 57.70 14.50 -20.15
N ALA A 474 57.11 13.77 -21.11
CA ALA A 474 57.86 13.10 -22.17
C ALA A 474 58.61 14.11 -23.07
N PHE A 475 57.98 15.24 -23.40
CA PHE A 475 58.58 16.31 -24.17
C PHE A 475 59.78 16.92 -23.42
N PHE A 476 59.59 17.34 -22.17
CA PHE A 476 60.66 17.91 -21.34
C PHE A 476 61.80 16.93 -21.08
N TYR A 477 61.50 15.63 -20.87
CA TYR A 477 62.52 14.59 -20.75
C TYR A 477 63.36 14.47 -22.02
N ASN A 478 62.74 14.43 -23.20
CA ASN A 478 63.46 14.33 -24.47
C ASN A 478 64.28 15.60 -24.76
N VAL A 479 63.73 16.79 -24.50
CA VAL A 479 64.44 18.07 -24.64
C VAL A 479 65.64 18.14 -23.68
N SER A 480 65.45 17.78 -22.40
CA SER A 480 66.52 17.72 -21.41
C SER A 480 67.61 16.72 -21.81
N ARG A 481 67.24 15.53 -22.30
CA ARG A 481 68.19 14.53 -22.81
C ARG A 481 68.99 15.05 -24.01
N ILE A 482 68.38 15.80 -24.93
CA ILE A 482 69.09 16.40 -26.06
C ILE A 482 70.07 17.49 -25.60
N LEU A 483 69.64 18.33 -24.64
CA LEU A 483 70.44 19.45 -24.14
C LEU A 483 71.58 18.99 -23.21
N MET A 484 71.33 18.04 -22.30
CA MET A 484 72.31 17.55 -21.32
C MET A 484 73.08 16.31 -21.80
N GLY A 485 72.52 15.48 -22.69
CA GLY A 485 73.18 14.29 -23.23
C GLY A 485 74.35 14.60 -24.17
N ARG A 486 74.55 15.87 -24.54
CA ARG A 486 75.74 16.35 -25.26
C ARG A 486 76.91 16.76 -24.34
N LEU A 487 76.80 16.60 -23.03
CA LEU A 487 77.83 17.01 -22.05
C LEU A 487 78.71 15.87 -21.50
N ARG A 488 78.79 14.71 -22.16
CA ARG A 488 79.93 13.80 -21.97
C ARG A 488 80.86 13.93 -23.19
N PRO A 489 81.96 14.71 -23.10
CA PRO A 489 83.02 14.55 -24.07
C PRO A 489 83.58 13.13 -23.93
N PRO A 490 83.96 12.48 -25.03
CA PRO A 490 84.74 11.24 -24.95
C PRO A 490 86.05 11.60 -24.22
N ASN A 491 86.30 11.01 -23.06
CA ASN A 491 87.63 11.01 -22.48
C ASN A 491 88.55 10.30 -23.46
N GLY A 492 89.47 11.05 -24.07
CA GLY A 492 90.72 10.54 -24.61
C GLY A 492 91.71 10.29 -23.49
#